data_AF-A0A1X7TA77-F1
#
_entry.id   AF-A0A1X7TA77-F1
#
_cell.length_a   1.000
_cell.length_b   1.000
_cell.length_c   1.000
_cell.angle_alpha   90.00
_cell.angle_beta   90.00
_cell.angle_gamma   90.00
#
_symmetry.space_group_name_H-M   'P 1'
#
loop_
_entity.id
_entity.type
_entity.pdbx_description
1 polymer ?
#
loop_
_entity_poly.entity_id
_entity_poly.type
_entity_poly.pdbx_seq_one_letter_code
_entity_poly.pdbx_strand_id
1 'polypeptide(L)'
;MAQIEFDEGTGAFSYIIVLLYGIFLLEMTLHDRGILLVCWLFLFWLIYWAVTQEPVGESEEWDPLKILGIDRGATVSQIKKKYRLLSMTHHPDKGGDPEVFTKIAKVYET
;
A
#
# COMPACT_ATOMS: atom_id res chain seq x y z
N MET A 1 13.75 -32.16 -42.28
CA MET A 1 13.25 -30.80 -42.61
C MET A 1 11.99 -30.58 -41.79
N ALA A 2 12.08 -29.90 -40.64
CA ALA A 2 10.91 -29.66 -39.80
C ALA A 2 10.23 -28.39 -40.33
N GLN A 3 9.07 -28.58 -40.96
CA GLN A 3 8.17 -27.49 -41.35
C GLN A 3 7.55 -26.97 -40.05
N ILE A 4 7.83 -25.71 -39.71
CA ILE A 4 7.19 -25.03 -38.59
C ILE A 4 5.79 -24.65 -39.08
N GLU A 5 4.79 -25.31 -38.52
CA GLU A 5 3.38 -25.02 -38.75
C GLU A 5 3.06 -23.67 -38.09
N PHE A 6 2.92 -22.64 -38.91
CA PHE A 6 2.65 -21.28 -38.47
C PHE A 6 1.13 -21.14 -38.33
N ASP A 7 0.65 -21.21 -37.08
CA ASP A 7 -0.74 -21.03 -36.69
C ASP A 7 -1.26 -19.63 -37.12
N GLU A 8 -2.18 -19.61 -38.08
CA GLU A 8 -2.72 -18.40 -38.70
C GLU A 8 -3.65 -17.59 -37.77
N GLY A 9 -3.97 -18.09 -36.57
CA GLY A 9 -4.92 -17.47 -35.63
C GLY A 9 -4.35 -16.32 -34.79
N THR A 10 -3.02 -16.16 -34.76
CA THR A 10 -2.33 -15.21 -33.87
C THR A 10 -1.65 -14.06 -34.61
N GLY A 11 -1.93 -13.91 -35.91
CA GLY A 11 -1.21 -13.01 -36.82
C GLY A 11 -1.18 -11.56 -36.33
N ALA A 12 -2.34 -10.93 -36.12
CA ALA A 12 -2.40 -9.50 -35.77
C ALA A 12 -1.70 -9.17 -34.44
N PHE A 13 -1.85 -10.01 -33.42
CA PHE A 13 -1.17 -9.83 -32.13
C PHE A 13 0.34 -10.00 -32.26
N SER A 14 0.79 -11.00 -33.02
CA SER A 14 2.21 -11.20 -33.31
C SER A 14 2.81 -10.02 -34.07
N TYR A 15 2.11 -9.48 -35.07
CA TYR A 15 2.55 -8.30 -35.81
C TYR A 15 2.59 -7.04 -34.93
N ILE A 16 1.61 -6.84 -34.04
CA ILE A 16 1.63 -5.71 -33.10
C ILE A 16 2.85 -5.80 -32.18
N ILE A 17 3.14 -6.99 -31.66
CA ILE A 17 4.31 -7.22 -30.81
C ILE A 17 5.59 -6.92 -31.61
N VAL A 18 5.73 -7.46 -32.82
CA VAL A 18 6.90 -7.23 -33.67
C VAL A 18 7.05 -5.77 -34.08
N LEU A 19 5.95 -5.05 -34.36
CA LEU A 19 5.97 -3.62 -34.67
C LEU A 19 6.35 -2.77 -33.46
N LEU A 20 5.84 -3.09 -32.27
CA LEU A 20 6.20 -2.42 -31.03
C LEU A 20 7.68 -2.64 -30.69
N TYR A 21 8.19 -3.87 -30.82
CA TYR A 21 9.61 -4.16 -30.66
C TYR A 21 10.45 -3.46 -31.73
N GLY A 22 9.97 -3.38 -32.98
CA GLY A 22 10.66 -2.68 -34.07
C GLY A 22 10.78 -1.18 -33.84
N ILE A 23 9.72 -0.52 -33.38
CA ILE A 23 9.72 0.91 -33.03
C ILE A 23 10.62 1.15 -31.82
N PHE A 24 10.54 0.30 -30.80
CA PHE A 24 11.41 0.34 -29.62
C PHE A 24 12.89 0.18 -29.99
N LEU A 25 13.21 -0.73 -30.90
CA LEU A 25 14.57 -0.93 -31.43
C LEU A 25 15.03 0.26 -32.29
N LEU A 26 14.13 0.88 -33.07
CA LEU A 26 14.44 2.07 -33.87
C LEU A 26 14.75 3.28 -32.98
N GLU A 27 13.94 3.51 -31.94
CA GLU A 27 14.21 4.55 -30.93
C GLU A 27 15.52 4.30 -30.17
N MET A 28 15.84 3.03 -29.89
CA MET A 28 17.11 2.62 -29.28
C MET A 28 18.33 2.93 -30.18
N THR A 29 18.16 3.02 -31.50
CA THR A 29 19.24 3.39 -32.44
C THR A 29 19.41 4.89 -32.65
N LEU A 30 18.36 5.69 -32.40
CA LEU A 30 18.35 7.13 -32.70
C LEU A 30 18.85 8.01 -31.54
N HIS A 31 18.91 7.45 -30.32
CA HIS A 31 19.25 8.20 -29.11
C HIS A 31 20.58 7.73 -28.52
N ASP A 32 21.42 8.66 -28.09
CA ASP A 32 22.74 8.39 -27.52
C ASP A 32 22.63 7.32 -26.43
N ARG A 33 23.23 6.16 -26.71
CA ARG A 33 23.13 4.90 -25.94
C ARG A 33 23.44 5.07 -24.44
N GLY A 34 24.07 6.17 -24.06
CA GLY A 34 24.32 6.54 -22.66
C GLY A 34 23.06 6.89 -21.88
N ILE A 35 22.08 7.59 -22.46
CA ILE A 35 20.90 8.07 -21.72
C ILE A 35 19.96 6.90 -21.38
N LEU A 36 19.81 5.93 -22.29
CA LEU A 36 19.01 4.73 -22.04
C LEU A 36 19.60 3.85 -20.94
N LEU A 37 20.94 3.71 -20.90
CA LEU A 37 21.60 2.98 -19.81
C LEU A 37 21.42 3.71 -18.47
N VAL A 38 21.50 5.04 -18.45
CA VAL A 38 21.27 5.83 -17.23
C VAL A 38 19.81 5.72 -16.78
N CYS A 39 18.83 5.84 -17.69
CA CYS A 39 17.41 5.67 -17.37
C CYS A 39 17.08 4.25 -16.90
N TRP A 40 17.68 3.22 -17.49
CA TRP A 40 17.46 1.83 -17.10
C TRP A 40 18.08 1.52 -15.73
N LEU A 41 19.29 2.03 -15.46
CA LEU A 41 19.92 1.92 -14.15
C LEU A 41 19.16 2.72 -13.09
N PHE A 42 18.63 3.89 -13.43
CA PHE A 42 17.79 4.68 -12.52
C PHE A 42 16.49 3.95 -12.19
N LEU A 43 15.83 3.36 -13.18
CA LEU A 43 14.61 2.58 -13.00
C LEU A 43 14.89 1.30 -12.21
N PHE A 44 16.00 0.60 -12.48
CA PHE A 44 16.41 -0.57 -11.72
C PHE A 44 16.78 -0.23 -10.26
N TRP A 45 17.42 0.91 -10.04
CA TRP A 45 17.72 1.45 -8.70
C TRP A 45 16.44 1.85 -7.95
N LEU A 46 15.45 2.43 -8.64
CA LEU A 46 14.14 2.76 -8.09
C LEU A 46 13.35 1.50 -7.73
N ILE A 47 13.37 0.47 -8.59
CA ILE A 47 12.75 -0.83 -8.28
C ILE A 47 13.47 -1.50 -7.12
N TYR A 48 14.81 -1.53 -7.14
CA TYR A 48 15.59 -2.08 -6.05
C TYR A 48 15.25 -1.40 -4.73
N TRP A 49 15.25 -0.06 -4.71
CA TRP A 49 14.85 0.73 -3.56
C TRP A 49 13.42 0.42 -3.11
N ALA A 50 12.47 0.39 -4.05
CA ALA A 50 11.06 0.09 -3.76
C ALA A 50 10.84 -1.34 -3.24
N VAL A 51 11.63 -2.32 -3.68
CA VAL A 51 11.57 -3.72 -3.23
C VAL A 51 12.29 -3.92 -1.91
N THR A 52 13.35 -3.15 -1.63
CA THR A 52 14.07 -3.16 -0.34
C THR A 52 13.43 -2.32 0.75
N GLN A 53 12.38 -1.55 0.41
CA GLN A 53 11.43 -1.11 1.42
C GLN A 53 10.77 -2.38 1.95
N GLU A 54 11.31 -2.92 3.04
CA GLU A 54 10.46 -3.67 3.95
C GLU A 54 9.24 -2.76 4.17
N PRO A 55 8.01 -3.22 3.87
CA PRO A 55 6.85 -2.42 4.17
C PRO A 55 6.95 -2.16 5.66
N VAL A 56 7.31 -0.93 6.05
CA VAL A 56 7.39 -0.54 7.45
C VAL A 56 6.01 -0.84 7.98
N GLY A 57 5.95 -1.93 8.71
CA GLY A 57 4.75 -2.65 9.04
C GLY A 57 4.01 -1.85 10.07
N GLU A 58 3.26 -0.87 9.61
CA GLU A 58 2.27 -0.18 10.41
C GLU A 58 1.05 -0.01 9.51
N SER A 59 0.38 -1.14 9.24
CA SER A 59 -1.05 -1.07 9.43
C SER A 59 -1.23 -0.67 10.89
N GLU A 60 -1.41 0.62 11.15
CA GLU A 60 -2.20 1.04 12.31
C GLU A 60 -3.56 0.36 12.15
N GLU A 61 -3.62 -0.89 12.57
CA GLU A 61 -4.86 -1.57 12.89
C GLU A 61 -5.41 -0.75 14.04
N TRP A 62 -6.25 0.23 13.67
CA TRP A 62 -6.98 1.07 14.60
C TRP A 62 -7.82 0.12 15.46
N ASP A 63 -7.25 -0.32 16.58
CA ASP A 63 -7.87 -1.17 17.57
C ASP A 63 -8.55 -0.28 18.60
N PRO A 64 -9.88 -0.10 18.53
CA PRO A 64 -10.57 0.77 19.48
C PRO A 64 -10.39 0.26 20.92
N LEU A 65 -10.26 -1.06 21.08
CA LEU A 65 -10.06 -1.74 22.35
C LEU A 65 -8.68 -1.46 22.98
N LYS A 66 -7.65 -1.23 22.16
CA LYS A 66 -6.30 -0.89 22.63
C LYS A 66 -6.27 0.50 23.28
N ILE A 67 -7.06 1.45 22.76
CA ILE A 67 -7.22 2.80 23.33
C ILE A 67 -7.90 2.74 24.71
N LEU A 68 -8.81 1.79 24.91
CA LEU A 68 -9.46 1.54 26.20
C LEU A 68 -8.60 0.70 27.18
N GLY A 69 -7.49 0.12 26.71
CA GLY A 69 -6.60 -0.76 27.48
C GLY A 69 -7.26 -2.09 27.86
N ILE A 70 -8.07 -2.66 26.95
CA ILE A 70 -8.78 -3.92 27.16
C ILE A 70 -8.41 -4.91 26.05
N ASP A 71 -8.37 -6.19 26.40
CA ASP A 71 -8.05 -7.28 25.46
C ASP A 71 -9.15 -7.45 24.40
N ARG A 72 -8.79 -7.94 23.20
CA ARG A 72 -9.73 -8.17 22.08
C ARG A 72 -10.86 -9.17 22.44
N GLY A 73 -10.69 -9.97 23.50
CA GLY A 73 -11.73 -10.88 24.03
C GLY A 73 -12.65 -10.29 25.11
N ALA A 74 -12.55 -8.99 25.41
CA ALA A 74 -13.34 -8.38 26.48
C ALA A 74 -14.84 -8.33 26.16
N THR A 75 -15.68 -8.61 27.16
CA THR A 75 -17.15 -8.54 27.00
C THR A 75 -17.62 -7.08 26.90
N VAL A 76 -18.71 -6.82 26.16
CA VAL A 76 -19.33 -5.48 26.00
C VAL A 76 -19.56 -4.76 27.35
N SER A 77 -19.86 -5.50 28.42
CA SER A 77 -19.98 -4.97 29.78
C SER A 77 -18.67 -4.34 30.30
N GLN A 78 -17.52 -4.93 29.99
CA GLN A 78 -16.20 -4.42 30.36
C GLN A 78 -15.83 -3.17 29.55
N ILE A 79 -16.14 -3.16 28.25
CA ILE A 79 -15.96 -1.99 27.36
C ILE A 79 -16.73 -0.79 27.91
N LYS A 80 -18.02 -0.97 28.20
CA LYS A 80 -18.89 0.09 28.73
C LYS A 80 -18.41 0.62 30.09
N LYS A 81 -17.92 -0.27 30.97
CA LYS A 81 -17.41 0.10 32.30
C LYS A 81 -16.11 0.92 32.19
N LYS A 82 -15.19 0.51 31.30
CA LYS A 82 -13.92 1.21 31.05
C LYS A 82 -14.12 2.55 30.36
N TYR A 83 -15.00 2.60 29.35
CA TYR A 83 -15.42 3.85 28.69
C TYR A 83 -15.94 4.86 29.71
N ARG A 84 -16.92 4.46 30.55
CA ARG A 84 -17.49 5.37 31.57
C ARG A 84 -16.43 5.92 32.52
N LEU A 85 -15.46 5.10 32.93
CA LEU A 85 -14.40 5.50 33.84
C LEU A 85 -13.42 6.49 33.16
N LEU A 86 -12.97 6.17 31.95
CA LEU A 86 -12.06 7.01 31.17
C LEU A 86 -12.69 8.35 30.76
N SER A 87 -13.96 8.34 30.31
CA SER A 87 -14.70 9.56 29.98
C SER A 87 -14.92 10.47 31.19
N MET A 88 -15.05 9.91 32.41
CA MET A 88 -15.17 10.71 33.64
C MET A 88 -13.83 11.33 34.07
N THR A 89 -12.72 10.65 33.81
CA THR A 89 -11.36 11.13 34.12
C THR A 89 -10.89 12.18 33.13
N HIS A 90 -11.13 11.96 31.82
CA HIS A 90 -10.71 12.84 30.74
C HIS A 90 -11.79 13.85 30.32
N HIS A 91 -12.78 14.10 31.18
CA HIS A 91 -13.83 15.05 30.86
C HIS A 91 -13.25 16.48 30.72
N PRO A 92 -13.56 17.23 29.65
CA PRO A 92 -12.99 18.55 29.40
C PRO A 92 -13.31 19.56 30.52
N ASP A 93 -14.47 19.40 31.18
CA ASP A 93 -14.90 20.23 32.31
C ASP A 93 -14.06 20.02 33.60
N LYS A 94 -13.29 18.93 33.68
CA LYS A 94 -12.46 18.60 34.85
C LYS A 94 -10.96 18.78 34.59
N GLY A 95 -10.58 19.44 33.49
CA GLY A 95 -9.19 19.62 33.09
C GLY A 95 -8.60 18.46 32.27
N GLY A 96 -9.45 17.59 31.73
CA GLY A 96 -9.05 16.56 30.77
C GLY A 96 -8.85 17.12 29.37
N ASP A 97 -7.98 16.50 28.60
CA ASP A 97 -7.72 16.87 27.21
C ASP A 97 -8.93 16.52 26.31
N PRO A 98 -9.56 17.51 25.64
CA PRO A 98 -10.70 17.27 24.76
C PRO A 98 -10.37 16.31 23.62
N GLU A 99 -9.12 16.26 23.15
CA GLU A 99 -8.72 15.34 22.08
C GLU A 99 -8.79 13.87 22.53
N VAL A 100 -8.41 13.60 23.78
CA VAL A 100 -8.47 12.26 24.38
C VAL A 100 -9.92 11.84 24.56
N PHE A 101 -10.80 12.77 24.98
CA PHE A 101 -12.23 12.50 25.08
C PHE A 101 -12.87 12.14 23.73
N THR A 102 -12.55 12.91 22.67
CA THR A 102 -13.04 12.61 21.32
C THR A 102 -12.55 11.27 20.80
N LYS A 103 -11.29 10.89 21.08
CA LYS A 103 -10.76 9.56 20.73
C LYS A 103 -11.51 8.45 21.47
N ILE A 104 -11.76 8.60 22.77
CA ILE A 104 -12.50 7.61 23.58
C ILE A 104 -13.96 7.48 23.09
N ALA A 105 -14.62 8.59 22.72
CA ALA A 105 -15.97 8.59 22.17
C ALA A 105 -16.05 7.85 20.82
N LYS A 106 -15.14 8.18 19.90
CA LYS A 106 -15.04 7.53 18.57
C LYS A 106 -14.83 6.02 18.67
N VAL A 107 -14.09 5.58 19.68
CA VAL A 107 -13.83 4.16 19.98
C VAL A 107 -15.07 3.40 20.42
N TYR A 108 -16.01 4.04 21.12
CA TYR A 108 -17.24 3.40 21.56
C TYR A 108 -18.31 3.35 20.46
N GLU A 109 -18.22 4.25 19.48
CA GLU A 109 -19.15 4.31 18.34
C GLU A 109 -18.81 3.31 17.21
N THR A 110 -17.59 2.76 17.19
CA THR A 110 -17.12 1.77 16.21
C THR A 110 -17.41 0.34 16.68
#